data_AF-A0A7C1QK65-F1
#
_entry.id   AF-A0A7C1QK65-F1
#
_cell.length_a   1.000
_cell.length_b   1.000
_cell.length_c   1.000
_cell.angle_alpha   90.00
_cell.angle_beta   90.00
_cell.angle_gamma   90.00
#
_symmetry.space_group_name_H-M   'P 1'
#
loop_
_entity.id
_entity.type
_entity.pdbx_description
1 polymer ?
#
loop_
_entity_poly.entity_id
_entity_poly.type
_entity_poly.pdbx_seq_one_letter_code
_entity_poly.pdbx_strand_id
1 'polypeptide(L)' 'MPKGLYAARQLKANRKKFKWSKTKYKRRKLKLKQKSDPLEGSCQALGIVLQKVGRES' A
#
# COMPACT_ATOMS: atom_id res chain seq x y z
N MET A 1 2.25 13.50 23.00
CA MET A 1 0.89 13.95 22.58
C MET A 1 0.54 15.18 23.40
N PRO A 2 -0.01 16.24 22.80
CA PRO A 2 -0.54 17.36 23.55
C PRO A 2 -1.84 16.95 24.28
N LYS A 3 -2.01 17.39 25.54
CA LYS A 3 -3.14 17.04 26.41
C LYS A 3 -4.10 18.21 26.67
N GLY A 4 -3.84 19.39 26.09
CA GLY A 4 -4.65 20.58 26.29
C GLY A 4 -6.02 20.50 25.60
N LEU A 5 -7.02 21.17 26.18
CA LEU A 5 -8.41 21.17 25.74
C LEU A 5 -8.60 21.64 24.28
N TYR A 6 -7.74 22.56 23.81
CA TYR A 6 -7.78 23.10 22.44
C TYR A 6 -6.71 22.51 21.49
N ALA A 7 -6.12 21.35 21.81
CA ALA A 7 -5.01 20.76 21.03
C ALA A 7 -5.43 19.88 19.83
N ALA A 8 -6.70 19.89 19.44
CA ALA A 8 -7.27 18.98 18.44
C ALA A 8 -6.55 19.02 17.07
N ARG A 9 -6.18 20.21 16.59
CA ARG A 9 -5.45 20.39 15.31
C ARG A 9 -4.11 19.65 15.31
N GLN A 10 -3.36 19.77 16.41
CA GLN A 10 -2.04 19.15 16.54
C GLN A 10 -2.16 17.62 16.69
N LEU A 11 -3.15 17.13 17.43
CA LEU A 11 -3.45 15.69 17.52
C LEU A 11 -3.76 15.09 16.14
N LYS A 12 -4.57 15.78 15.32
CA LYS A 12 -4.91 15.36 13.95
C LYS A 12 -3.68 15.33 13.05
N ALA A 13 -2.82 16.35 13.10
CA ALA A 13 -1.59 16.41 12.33
C ALA A 13 -0.62 15.27 12.71
N ASN A 14 -0.42 15.05 14.00
CA ASN A 14 0.41 13.96 14.53
C ASN A 14 -0.12 12.61 14.08
N ARG A 15 -1.43 12.37 14.16
CA ARG A 15 -2.04 11.12 13.68
C ARG A 15 -1.85 10.94 12.18
N LYS A 16 -1.94 12.00 11.37
CA LYS A 16 -1.68 11.94 9.92
C LYS A 16 -0.22 11.55 9.65
N LYS A 17 0.75 12.15 10.36
CA LYS A 17 2.19 11.82 10.27
C LYS A 17 2.45 10.35 10.58
N PHE A 18 1.99 9.86 11.74
CA PHE A 18 2.16 8.45 12.12
C PHE A 18 1.34 7.46 11.28
N LYS A 19 0.34 7.93 10.51
CA LYS A 19 -0.39 7.05 9.59
C LYS A 19 0.48 6.63 8.40
N TRP A 20 1.42 7.47 7.98
CA TRP A 20 2.31 7.21 6.83
C TRP A 20 3.39 6.17 7.10
N SER A 21 3.82 5.97 8.35
CA SER A 21 4.75 4.88 8.70
C SER A 21 4.12 3.50 8.58
N LYS A 22 2.78 3.39 8.56
CA LYS A 22 2.09 2.11 8.35
C LYS A 22 2.19 1.70 6.88
N THR A 23 2.91 0.61 6.61
CA THR A 23 3.11 0.07 5.25
C THR A 23 1.80 -0.18 4.50
N LYS A 24 0.80 -0.77 5.16
CA LYS A 24 -0.54 -0.99 4.58
C LYS A 24 -1.20 0.33 4.14
N TYR A 25 -1.08 1.38 4.95
CA TYR A 25 -1.63 2.69 4.62
C TYR A 25 -0.88 3.34 3.44
N LYS A 26 0.46 3.31 3.47
CA LYS A 26 1.31 3.84 2.41
C LYS A 26 1.02 3.17 1.06
N ARG A 27 1.01 1.83 1.02
CA ARG A 27 0.70 1.04 -0.19
C ARG A 27 -0.68 1.38 -0.76
N ARG A 28 -1.70 1.49 0.10
CA ARG A 28 -3.07 1.82 -0.31
C ARG A 28 -3.20 3.26 -0.80
N LYS A 29 -2.64 4.24 -0.07
CA LYS A 29 -2.77 5.65 -0.45
C LYS A 29 -1.98 6.03 -1.70
N LEU A 30 -0.83 5.40 -1.93
CA LEU A 30 -0.02 5.59 -3.13
C LEU A 30 -0.43 4.66 -4.28
N LYS A 31 -1.47 3.83 -4.12
CA LYS A 31 -1.94 2.88 -5.14
C LYS A 31 -0.82 2.00 -5.71
N LEU A 32 0.18 1.66 -4.90
CA LEU A 32 1.38 0.95 -5.38
C LEU A 32 1.06 -0.41 -5.98
N LYS A 33 0.06 -1.11 -5.43
CA LYS A 33 -0.41 -2.39 -5.97
C LYS A 33 -0.84 -2.24 -7.44
N GLN A 34 -1.65 -1.23 -7.76
CA GLN A 34 -2.16 -1.03 -9.12
C GLN A 34 -1.04 -0.77 -10.13
N LYS A 35 0.05 -0.11 -9.71
CA LYS A 35 1.21 0.14 -10.58
C LYS A 35 2.07 -1.10 -10.82
N SER A 36 2.20 -1.97 -9.82
CA SER A 36 3.13 -3.12 -9.86
C SER A 36 2.45 -4.45 -10.22
N ASP A 37 1.12 -4.52 -10.14
CA ASP A 37 0.37 -5.75 -10.29
C ASP A 37 0.14 -6.05 -11.77
N PRO A 38 0.66 -7.17 -12.30
CA PRO A 38 0.46 -7.54 -13.71
C PRO A 38 -1.00 -7.91 -14.02
N LEU A 39 -1.82 -8.18 -13.01
CA LEU A 39 -3.26 -8.46 -13.16
C LEU A 39 -4.11 -7.19 -13.06
N GLU A 40 -3.48 -6.02 -12.86
CA GLU A 40 -4.14 -4.71 -12.68
C GLU A 40 -5.20 -4.66 -11.55
N GLY A 41 -5.21 -5.64 -10.65
CA GLY A 41 -6.20 -5.79 -9.58
C GLY A 41 -7.37 -6.72 -9.89
N SER A 42 -7.36 -7.42 -11.03
CA SER A 42 -8.28 -8.51 -11.35
C SER A 42 -8.02 -9.75 -10.48
N CYS A 43 -9.03 -10.60 -10.31
CA CYS A 43 -8.88 -11.90 -9.65
C CYS A 43 -8.10 -12.91 -10.50
N GLN A 44 -8.18 -12.81 -11.83
CA GLN A 44 -7.56 -13.73 -12.79
C GLN A 44 -7.16 -12.98 -14.07
N ALA A 45 -6.21 -13.54 -14.83
CA ALA A 45 -5.86 -13.10 -16.18
C ALA A 45 -5.60 -14.30 -17.10
N LEU A 46 -5.76 -14.07 -18.40
CA LEU A 46 -5.39 -15.02 -19.45
C LEU A 46 -3.96 -14.73 -19.90
N GLY A 47 -3.24 -15.77 -20.31
CA GLY A 47 -1.86 -15.65 -20.78
C GLY A 47 -1.53 -16.72 -21.82
N ILE A 48 -0.48 -16.45 -22.61
CA ILE A 48 0.06 -17.38 -23.61
C ILE A 48 1.42 -17.86 -23.11
N VAL A 49 1.70 -19.15 -23.31
CA VAL A 49 2.97 -19.75 -22.89
C VAL A 49 4.09 -19.28 -23.83
N LEU A 50 5.14 -18.67 -23.25
CA LEU A 50 6.34 -18.28 -24.01
C LEU A 50 7.36 -19.42 -24.07
N GLN A 51 7.73 -19.99 -22.92
CA GLN A 51 8.70 -21.10 -22.84
C GLN A 51 8.48 -21.96 -21.59
N LYS A 52 8.94 -23.20 -21.63
CA LYS A 52 9.00 -24.10 -20.47
C LYS A 52 10.33 -23.92 -19.76
N VAL A 53 10.32 -23.61 -18.45
CA VAL A 53 11.53 -23.34 -17.65
C VAL A 53 11.63 -24.35 -16.52
N GLY A 54 12.75 -25.07 -16.41
CA GLY A 54 13.09 -25.87 -15.24
C GLY A 54 13.66 -24.96 -14.14
N ARG A 55 13.03 -24.94 -12.96
CA ARG A 55 13.55 -24.25 -11.77
C ARG A 55 14.03 -25.28 -10.78
N GLU A 56 15.28 -25.15 -10.35
CA GLU A 56 15.83 -25.91 -9.24
C GLU A 56 15.43 -25.22 -7.92
N SER A 57 15.23 -26.01 -6.86
CA SER A 57 14.80 -25.53 -5.54
C SER A 57 15.97 -25.28 -4.60
#